data_AF-A0A2H0ULC4-F1
#
_entry.id   AF-A0A2H0ULC4-F1
#
_cell.length_a   1.000
_cell.length_b   1.000
_cell.length_c   1.000
_cell.angle_alpha   90.00
_cell.angle_beta   90.00
_cell.angle_gamma   90.00
#
_symmetry.space_group_name_H-M   'P 1'
#
loop_
_entity.id
_entity.type
_entity.pdbx_description
1 polymer ?
#
loop_
_entity_poly.entity_id
_entity_poly.type
_entity_poly.pdbx_seq_one_letter_code
_entity_poly.pdbx_strand_id
1 'polypeptide(L)'
;MKSGKTILFVILAILVLVIGVFLFTAEIGNYEPIGNANEVSVEAEFQNKIVYTTDSLADTGPLIEHCEMRGGVFNACGSICESPEEICASVCAFTCELSN
;
A
#
# COMPACT_ATOMS: atom_id res chain seq x y z
N MET A 1 -29.77 27.93 46.39
CA MET A 1 -29.43 26.62 45.80
C MET A 1 -29.92 26.51 44.34
N LYS A 2 -29.45 27.38 43.43
CA LYS A 2 -29.87 27.37 42.01
C LYS A 2 -28.71 27.08 41.04
N SER A 3 -27.48 27.45 41.44
CA SER A 3 -26.29 27.33 40.58
C SER A 3 -25.67 25.93 40.52
N GLY A 4 -25.82 25.10 41.57
CA GLY A 4 -25.22 23.76 41.63
C GLY A 4 -25.79 22.78 40.60
N LYS A 5 -27.11 22.84 40.35
CA LYS A 5 -27.76 22.01 39.32
C LYS A 5 -27.33 22.43 37.91
N THR A 6 -27.23 23.73 37.63
CA THR A 6 -26.78 24.23 36.32
C THR A 6 -25.33 23.82 36.02
N ILE A 7 -24.44 23.92 37.00
CA ILE A 7 -23.04 23.49 36.86
C ILE A 7 -22.96 21.98 36.60
N LEU A 8 -23.77 21.19 37.32
CA LEU A 8 -23.84 19.73 37.12
C LEU A 8 -24.30 19.36 35.69
N PHE A 9 -25.31 20.05 35.15
CA PHE A 9 -25.78 19.82 33.78
C PHE A 9 -24.75 20.19 32.72
N VAL A 10 -23.98 21.27 32.94
CA VAL A 10 -22.90 21.67 32.02
C VAL A 10 -21.78 20.63 32.01
N ILE A 11 -21.37 20.13 33.18
CA ILE A 11 -20.34 19.09 33.29
C ILE A 11 -20.81 17.81 32.60
N LEU A 12 -22.05 17.38 32.82
CA LEU A 12 -22.64 16.21 32.15
C LEU A 12 -22.67 16.37 30.62
N ALA A 13 -23.06 17.54 30.12
CA ALA A 13 -23.10 17.80 28.69
C ALA A 13 -21.70 17.75 28.05
N ILE A 14 -20.68 18.30 28.73
CA ILE A 14 -19.29 18.23 28.27
C ILE A 14 -18.80 16.78 28.28
N LEU A 15 -19.10 16.03 29.33
CA LEU A 15 -18.66 14.64 29.46
C LEU A 15 -19.29 13.75 28.37
N VAL A 16 -20.57 13.97 28.04
CA VAL A 16 -21.24 13.32 26.91
C VAL A 16 -20.61 13.71 25.57
N LEU A 17 -20.23 14.98 25.38
CA LEU A 17 -19.54 15.44 24.18
C LEU A 17 -18.17 14.79 24.01
N VAL A 18 -17.38 14.71 25.08
CA VAL A 18 -16.04 14.08 25.08
C VAL A 18 -16.16 12.57 24.77
N ILE A 19 -17.10 11.88 25.41
CA ILE A 19 -17.36 10.46 25.13
C ILE A 19 -17.83 10.27 23.69
N GLY A 20 -18.72 11.14 23.21
CA GLY A 20 -19.22 11.10 21.83
C GLY A 20 -18.10 11.24 20.81
N VAL A 21 -17.20 12.21 20.98
CA VAL A 21 -16.03 12.39 20.10
C VAL A 21 -15.08 11.20 20.17
N PHE A 22 -14.81 10.69 21.38
CA PHE A 22 -13.91 9.55 21.58
C PHE A 22 -14.45 8.26 20.93
N LEU A 23 -15.76 8.00 21.06
CA LEU A 23 -16.41 6.87 20.38
C LEU A 23 -16.44 7.08 18.85
N PHE A 24 -16.71 8.30 18.37
CA PHE A 24 -16.68 8.60 16.95
C PHE A 24 -15.29 8.40 16.32
N THR A 25 -14.21 8.63 17.07
CA THR A 25 -12.84 8.30 16.64
C THR A 25 -12.51 6.81 16.75
N ALA A 26 -13.24 6.04 17.57
CA ALA A 26 -13.03 4.60 17.70
C ALA A 26 -13.67 3.81 16.55
N GLU A 27 -14.75 4.31 15.95
CA GLU A 27 -15.43 3.64 14.82
C GLU A 27 -14.76 3.87 13.45
N ILE A 28 -13.88 4.86 13.28
CA ILE A 28 -13.08 5.02 12.05
C ILE A 28 -11.88 4.05 11.95
N GLY A 29 -11.78 3.09 12.88
CA GLY A 29 -10.72 2.08 12.92
C GLY A 29 -11.01 0.78 12.15
N ASN A 30 -12.20 0.63 11.55
CA ASN A 30 -12.54 -0.54 10.73
C ASN A 30 -12.85 -0.11 9.29
N TYR A 31 -11.85 0.49 8.64
CA TYR A 31 -11.68 0.23 7.21
C TYR A 31 -11.23 -1.23 7.13
N GLU A 32 -12.13 -2.14 6.74
CA GLU A 32 -11.67 -3.38 6.13
C GLU A 32 -10.77 -2.92 4.95
N PRO A 33 -9.46 -3.21 4.95
CA PRO A 33 -8.64 -2.90 3.79
C PRO A 33 -9.26 -3.66 2.64
N ILE A 34 -9.75 -2.92 1.65
CA ILE A 34 -10.12 -3.45 0.33
C ILE A 34 -8.92 -4.31 -0.07
N GLY A 35 -9.12 -5.64 -0.10
CA GLY A 35 -8.08 -6.63 0.17
C GLY A 35 -6.73 -6.31 -0.44
N ASN A 36 -5.65 -6.37 0.37
CA ASN A 36 -4.25 -6.25 -0.01
C ASN A 36 -4.00 -5.65 -1.42
N ALA A 37 -4.40 -4.39 -1.63
CA ALA A 37 -4.02 -3.62 -2.81
C ALA A 37 -2.50 -3.34 -2.87
N ASN A 38 -1.75 -3.77 -1.85
CA ASN A 38 -0.30 -3.66 -1.71
C ASN A 38 0.47 -4.92 -2.11
N GLU A 39 -0.20 -6.03 -2.45
CA GLU A 39 0.53 -7.16 -3.05
C GLU A 39 0.63 -6.92 -4.55
N VAL A 40 1.67 -6.18 -4.94
CA VAL A 40 2.10 -6.08 -6.33
C VAL A 40 2.26 -7.50 -6.86
N SER A 41 1.56 -7.82 -7.96
CA SER A 41 1.66 -9.13 -8.60
C SER A 41 3.06 -9.29 -9.17
N VAL A 42 3.75 -10.34 -8.73
CA VAL A 42 5.07 -10.74 -9.21
C VAL A 42 4.90 -12.00 -10.06
N GLU A 43 5.27 -11.93 -11.33
CA GLU A 43 5.28 -13.07 -12.24
C GLU A 43 6.51 -13.96 -12.01
N ALA A 44 7.68 -13.35 -11.73
CA ALA A 44 8.90 -14.09 -11.39
C ALA A 44 9.85 -13.26 -10.51
N GLU A 45 10.62 -13.92 -9.65
CA GLU A 45 11.67 -13.29 -8.83
C GLU A 45 12.96 -14.10 -8.98
N PHE A 46 14.03 -13.40 -9.35
CA PHE A 46 15.40 -13.88 -9.55
C PHE A 46 16.33 -13.18 -8.57
N GLN A 47 17.57 -13.69 -8.46
CA GLN A 47 18.54 -13.14 -7.51
C GLN A 47 18.81 -11.64 -7.68
N ASN A 48 18.80 -11.16 -8.93
CA ASN A 48 19.11 -9.77 -9.29
C ASN A 48 17.94 -9.05 -9.96
N LYS A 49 16.74 -9.64 -10.02
CA LYS A 49 15.63 -9.05 -10.77
C LYS A 49 14.26 -9.57 -10.33
N ILE A 50 13.25 -8.72 -10.35
CA ILE A 50 11.84 -9.09 -10.23
C ILE A 50 11.14 -8.77 -11.55
N VAL A 51 10.29 -9.68 -12.05
CA VAL A 51 9.43 -9.50 -13.22
C VAL A 51 8.01 -9.32 -12.72
N TYR A 52 7.40 -8.18 -13.01
CA TYR A 52 6.03 -7.87 -12.59
C TYR A 52 5.02 -8.34 -13.62
N THR A 53 5.11 -7.81 -14.83
CA THR A 53 4.21 -8.19 -15.92
C THR A 53 4.70 -7.81 -17.30
N THR A 54 4.18 -8.49 -18.32
CA THR A 54 4.31 -8.13 -19.75
C THR A 54 3.16 -7.27 -20.26
N ASP A 55 2.13 -7.01 -19.44
CA ASP A 55 1.02 -6.15 -19.83
C ASP A 55 1.41 -4.66 -19.84
N SER A 56 1.56 -4.11 -21.05
CA SER A 56 1.87 -2.69 -21.26
C SER A 56 0.83 -1.69 -20.74
N LEU A 57 -0.38 -2.16 -20.41
CA LEU A 57 -1.46 -1.33 -19.86
C LEU A 57 -1.57 -1.39 -18.34
N ALA A 58 -0.73 -2.19 -17.67
CA ALA A 58 -0.73 -2.28 -16.22
C ALA A 58 -0.37 -0.94 -15.57
N ASP A 59 -0.99 -0.65 -14.41
CA ASP A 59 -0.63 0.52 -13.62
C ASP A 59 0.77 0.34 -13.03
N THR A 60 1.71 1.17 -13.48
CA THR A 60 3.10 1.09 -13.08
C THR A 60 3.37 1.74 -11.73
N GLY A 61 2.47 2.58 -11.20
CA GLY A 61 2.68 3.31 -9.95
C GLY A 61 3.05 2.38 -8.78
N PRO A 62 2.22 1.37 -8.47
CA PRO A 62 2.52 0.40 -7.42
C PRO A 62 3.80 -0.42 -7.70
N LEU A 63 4.10 -0.73 -8.97
CA LEU A 63 5.28 -1.51 -9.36
C LEU A 63 6.59 -0.75 -9.10
N ILE A 64 6.58 0.55 -9.39
CA ILE A 64 7.70 1.46 -9.14
C ILE A 64 7.93 1.56 -7.64
N GLU A 65 6.89 1.84 -6.85
CA GLU A 65 7.00 1.94 -5.39
C GLU A 65 7.52 0.63 -4.77
N HIS A 66 6.99 -0.52 -5.21
CA HIS A 66 7.49 -1.82 -4.77
C HIS A 66 8.96 -2.02 -5.15
N CYS A 67 9.38 -1.62 -6.35
CA CYS A 67 10.77 -1.73 -6.77
C CYS A 67 11.72 -0.88 -5.92
N GLU A 68 11.34 0.36 -5.63
CA GLU A 68 12.11 1.28 -4.79
C GLU A 68 12.24 0.76 -3.35
N MET A 69 11.16 0.20 -2.79
CA MET A 69 11.20 -0.44 -1.47
C MET A 69 12.14 -1.64 -1.41
N ARG A 70 12.33 -2.35 -2.54
CA ARG A 70 13.29 -3.45 -2.66
C ARG A 70 14.72 -2.97 -2.95
N GLY A 71 14.95 -1.67 -3.06
CA GLY A 71 16.28 -1.10 -3.37
C GLY A 71 16.72 -1.32 -4.81
N GLY A 72 15.78 -1.59 -5.72
CA GLY A 72 16.07 -1.80 -7.14
C GLY A 72 15.80 -0.58 -8.02
N VAL A 73 16.00 -0.77 -9.32
CA VAL A 73 15.72 0.21 -10.37
C VAL A 73 14.63 -0.32 -11.29
N PHE A 74 13.52 0.41 -11.39
CA PHE A 74 12.41 0.03 -12.26
C PHE A 74 12.80 0.16 -13.74
N ASN A 75 12.47 -0.85 -14.53
CA ASN A 75 12.69 -0.88 -15.98
C ASN A 75 11.37 -1.17 -16.70
N ALA A 76 10.95 -0.23 -17.55
CA ALA A 76 9.70 -0.30 -18.29
C ALA A 76 9.71 -1.32 -19.46
N CYS A 77 10.90 -1.77 -19.88
CA CYS A 77 11.07 -2.81 -20.90
C CYS A 77 12.29 -3.65 -20.53
N GLY A 78 12.21 -4.31 -19.38
CA GLY A 78 13.14 -5.34 -18.96
C GLY A 78 12.87 -6.68 -19.62
N SER A 79 13.82 -7.60 -19.45
CA SER A 79 13.69 -8.98 -19.91
C SER A 79 12.98 -9.84 -18.88
N ILE A 80 12.08 -10.73 -19.32
CA ILE A 80 11.42 -11.72 -18.47
C ILE A 80 12.35 -12.86 -18.01
N CYS A 81 13.51 -13.00 -18.64
CA CYS A 81 14.41 -14.15 -18.46
C CYS A 81 15.43 -13.84 -17.35
N GLU A 82 15.87 -14.85 -16.59
CA GLU A 82 16.87 -14.65 -15.52
C GLU A 82 18.19 -14.11 -16.09
N SER A 83 18.69 -14.81 -17.12
CA SER A 83 19.96 -14.51 -17.78
C SER A 83 19.74 -14.22 -19.28
N PRO A 84 20.54 -13.31 -19.88
CA PRO A 84 20.50 -13.07 -21.33
C PRO A 84 20.94 -14.28 -22.17
N GLU A 85 21.54 -15.32 -21.56
CA GLU A 85 22.01 -16.52 -22.26
C GLU A 85 20.92 -17.61 -22.40
N GLU A 86 19.76 -17.45 -21.74
CA GLU A 86 18.66 -18.40 -21.83
C GLU A 86 17.80 -18.21 -23.09
N ILE A 87 17.32 -19.32 -23.67
CA ILE A 87 16.35 -19.26 -24.78
C ILE A 87 15.01 -18.82 -24.20
N CYS A 88 14.58 -17.62 -24.55
CA CYS A 88 13.45 -16.98 -23.91
C CYS A 88 12.75 -15.97 -24.84
N ALA A 89 11.48 -15.67 -24.54
CA ALA A 89 10.70 -14.76 -25.36
C ALA A 89 11.24 -13.31 -25.23
N SER A 90 11.54 -12.69 -26.38
CA SER A 90 11.97 -11.30 -26.44
C SER A 90 10.74 -10.37 -26.44
N VAL A 91 10.12 -10.26 -25.28
CA VAL A 91 9.01 -9.32 -25.02
C VAL A 91 9.41 -8.36 -23.90
N CYS A 92 8.96 -7.10 -24.00
CA CYS A 92 9.14 -6.14 -22.92
C CYS A 92 8.31 -6.57 -21.70
N ALA A 93 8.92 -6.50 -20.53
CA ALA A 93 8.22 -6.59 -19.26
C ALA A 93 8.58 -5.43 -18.33
N PHE A 94 7.68 -5.12 -17.42
CA PHE A 94 8.00 -4.29 -16.26
C PHE A 94 8.82 -5.11 -15.28
N THR A 95 10.07 -4.68 -15.05
CA THR A 95 11.00 -5.36 -14.14
C THR A 95 11.55 -4.40 -13.09
N CYS A 96 12.07 -4.98 -12.01
CA CYS A 96 12.87 -4.30 -11.02
C CYS A 96 14.26 -4.93 -10.99
N GLU A 97 15.29 -4.18 -11.39
CA GLU A 97 16.67 -4.65 -11.38
C GLU A 97 17.29 -4.39 -10.00
N LEU A 98 17.69 -5.44 -9.29
CA LEU A 98 18.23 -5.37 -7.94
C LEU A 98 19.76 -5.29 -7.99
N SER A 99 20.31 -4.30 -7.29
CA SER A 99 21.76 -4.18 -7.09
C SER A 99 22.16 -5.01 -5.87
N ASN A 100 22.41 -6.30 -6.07
CA ASN A 100 22.88 -7.20 -5.01
C ASN A 100 24.35 -6.94 -4.63
#